data_AF-A0AAV2SJF2-F1
#
_entry.id   AF-A0AAV2SJF2-F1
#
_cell.length_a   1.000
_cell.length_b   1.000
_cell.length_c   1.000
_cell.angle_alpha   90.00
_cell.angle_beta   90.00
_cell.angle_gamma   90.00
#
_symmetry.space_group_name_H-M   'P 1'
#
loop_
_entity.id
_entity.type
_entity.pdbx_description
1 polymer ?
#
loop_
_entity_poly.entity_id
_entity_poly.type
_entity_poly.pdbx_seq_one_letter_code
_entity_poly.pdbx_strand_id
1 'polypeptide(L)'
;MRSLLSILLLAACALAQNTRHYGGNQGGSFGSNLGGGFGGGSSHGSSSGSCRYWCRTPQGQAYCCEGGNQPVSRPTVKPGQCPPVRPQCPPTRGFRPPSQCSNDSRCPGSEKCCFDTCLQHHTCKPPTSYYG
;
A
#
# COMPACT_ATOMS: atom_id res chain seq x y z
N MET A 1 -10.16 -42.45 -45.26
CA MET A 1 -10.36 -41.30 -46.17
C MET A 1 -10.35 -40.03 -45.32
N ARG A 2 -9.18 -39.40 -45.23
CA ARG A 2 -8.94 -38.15 -44.49
C ARG A 2 -8.74 -37.06 -45.54
N SER A 3 -9.70 -36.18 -45.76
CA SER A 3 -9.50 -34.93 -46.48
C SER A 3 -10.70 -34.01 -46.28
N LEU A 4 -10.51 -32.71 -46.48
CA LEU A 4 -11.36 -31.55 -46.14
C LEU A 4 -11.20 -31.14 -44.67
N LEU A 5 -10.21 -30.34 -44.21
CA LEU A 5 -9.62 -29.11 -44.74
C LEU A 5 -10.67 -28.07 -45.18
N SER A 6 -10.79 -27.03 -44.34
CA SER A 6 -10.87 -25.61 -44.74
C SER A 6 -12.23 -24.91 -44.89
N ILE A 7 -12.89 -24.58 -43.77
CA ILE A 7 -13.78 -23.39 -43.67
C ILE A 7 -13.84 -23.00 -42.18
N LEU A 8 -13.54 -21.81 -41.65
CA LEU A 8 -13.29 -20.46 -42.14
C LEU A 8 -12.26 -19.78 -41.22
N LEU A 9 -11.36 -18.98 -41.80
CA LEU A 9 -10.76 -17.82 -41.14
C LEU A 9 -11.82 -16.74 -40.91
N LEU A 10 -12.02 -16.30 -39.66
CA LEU A 10 -12.44 -14.95 -39.26
C LEU A 10 -11.94 -14.77 -37.81
N ALA A 11 -10.75 -14.21 -37.59
CA ALA A 11 -10.47 -12.78 -37.47
C ALA A 11 -11.02 -12.13 -36.18
N ALA A 12 -10.06 -11.87 -35.28
CA ALA A 12 -9.88 -10.69 -34.43
C ALA A 12 -10.69 -10.49 -33.12
N CYS A 13 -9.96 -9.88 -32.17
CA CYS A 13 -10.36 -9.17 -30.96
C CYS A 13 -10.57 -9.97 -29.66
N ALA A 14 -9.50 -10.14 -28.88
CA ALA A 14 -9.34 -9.41 -27.60
C ALA A 14 -8.01 -9.75 -26.91
N LEU A 15 -7.10 -8.78 -26.90
CA LEU A 15 -6.01 -8.68 -25.93
C LEU A 15 -6.59 -8.24 -24.57
N ALA A 16 -5.98 -8.73 -23.49
CA ALA A 16 -6.20 -8.34 -22.09
C ALA A 16 -7.59 -8.75 -21.54
N GLN A 17 -7.71 -9.31 -20.33
CA GLN A 17 -7.35 -8.63 -19.09
C GLN A 17 -7.08 -9.63 -17.95
N ASN A 18 -5.94 -9.42 -17.32
CA ASN A 18 -5.56 -9.79 -15.96
C ASN A 18 -6.78 -9.92 -15.03
N THR A 19 -7.26 -11.13 -14.79
CA THR A 19 -8.32 -11.40 -13.81
C THR A 19 -7.77 -11.17 -12.42
N ARG A 20 -8.05 -9.98 -11.88
CA ARG A 20 -7.98 -9.71 -10.44
C ARG A 20 -8.86 -10.75 -9.75
N HIS A 21 -8.23 -11.68 -9.03
CA HIS A 21 -8.94 -12.63 -8.19
C HIS A 21 -9.63 -11.89 -7.06
N TYR A 22 -10.90 -11.54 -7.26
CA TYR A 22 -11.86 -11.42 -6.17
C TYR A 22 -12.24 -12.83 -5.73
N GLY A 23 -12.17 -13.06 -4.41
CA GLY A 23 -12.33 -14.36 -3.78
C GLY A 23 -13.66 -15.03 -4.11
N GLY A 24 -13.57 -16.30 -4.51
CA GLY A 24 -14.67 -17.24 -4.60
C GLY A 24 -14.31 -18.47 -3.78
N ASN A 25 -15.06 -18.68 -2.69
CA ASN A 25 -14.89 -19.79 -1.76
C ASN A 25 -15.58 -21.03 -2.35
N GLN A 26 -14.83 -22.09 -2.66
CA GLN A 26 -15.37 -23.38 -3.07
C GLN A 26 -14.63 -24.52 -2.37
N GLY A 27 -15.26 -25.01 -1.29
CA GLY A 27 -15.50 -26.44 -1.05
C GLY A 27 -14.32 -27.34 -0.68
N GLY A 28 -14.27 -27.75 0.59
CA GLY A 28 -13.45 -28.89 1.04
C GLY A 28 -13.54 -29.11 2.55
N SER A 29 -14.65 -29.71 3.02
CA SER A 29 -14.88 -30.09 4.42
C SER A 29 -14.14 -31.36 4.82
N PHE A 30 -13.26 -31.29 5.82
CA PHE A 30 -12.94 -32.42 6.71
C PHE A 30 -12.53 -31.89 8.12
N GLY A 31 -13.24 -32.32 9.18
CA GLY A 31 -12.72 -32.33 10.55
C GLY A 31 -13.29 -31.31 11.54
N SER A 32 -14.26 -31.72 12.34
CA SER A 32 -14.90 -30.97 13.43
C SER A 32 -14.06 -30.94 14.74
N ASN A 33 -13.69 -29.75 15.25
CA ASN A 33 -13.93 -29.26 16.63
C ASN A 33 -13.04 -28.04 16.99
N LEU A 34 -13.71 -26.99 17.49
CA LEU A 34 -13.28 -25.89 18.36
C LEU A 34 -12.05 -25.01 18.02
N GLY A 35 -12.35 -23.72 17.79
CA GLY A 35 -11.53 -22.61 18.32
C GLY A 35 -10.50 -22.02 17.36
N GLY A 36 -10.94 -21.07 16.53
CA GLY A 36 -10.11 -20.39 15.55
C GLY A 36 -9.05 -19.45 16.15
N GLY A 37 -7.91 -19.35 15.46
CA GLY A 37 -6.84 -18.39 15.78
C GLY A 37 -5.50 -18.69 15.12
N PHE A 38 -5.45 -18.89 13.80
CA PHE A 38 -4.18 -18.92 13.06
C PHE A 38 -3.81 -17.49 12.65
N GLY A 39 -2.85 -16.92 13.38
CA GLY A 39 -2.24 -15.64 13.08
C GLY A 39 -0.85 -15.57 13.71
N GLY A 40 -0.05 -16.61 13.55
CA GLY A 40 1.36 -16.62 13.92
C GLY A 40 2.14 -15.70 12.97
N GLY A 41 2.21 -14.41 13.32
CA GLY A 41 3.04 -13.41 12.66
C GLY A 41 4.15 -12.96 13.60
N SER A 42 5.38 -13.31 13.24
CA SER A 42 6.63 -13.22 14.01
C SER A 42 6.83 -11.93 14.81
N SER A 43 7.03 -12.13 16.12
CA SER A 43 7.64 -11.19 17.07
C SER A 43 9.08 -10.87 16.65
N HIS A 44 9.26 -9.85 15.82
CA HIS A 44 10.57 -9.28 15.56
C HIS A 44 10.88 -8.21 16.62
N GLY A 45 11.83 -8.53 17.50
CA GLY A 45 12.84 -7.61 18.03
C GLY A 45 12.35 -6.37 18.78
N SER A 46 12.47 -6.42 20.11
CA SER A 46 12.36 -5.32 21.05
C SER A 46 13.09 -4.04 20.60
N SER A 47 12.36 -2.91 20.54
CA SER A 47 12.87 -1.57 20.89
C SER A 47 11.70 -0.59 21.06
N SER A 48 11.55 -0.09 22.30
CA SER A 48 10.86 1.16 22.68
C SER A 48 9.39 1.36 22.26
N GLY A 49 8.46 0.75 23.00
CA GLY A 49 7.02 1.05 22.93
C GLY A 49 6.31 0.36 21.76
N SER A 50 5.17 -0.28 22.02
CA SER A 50 4.36 -0.94 20.99
C SER A 50 4.19 -0.02 19.77
N CYS A 51 4.64 -0.48 18.60
CA CYS A 51 4.42 0.26 17.36
C CYS A 51 2.92 0.32 17.08
N ARG A 52 2.35 1.53 17.09
CA ARG A 52 0.91 1.73 16.92
C ARG A 52 0.53 1.70 15.45
N TYR A 53 1.35 2.31 14.59
CA TYR A 53 1.05 2.41 13.16
C TYR A 53 2.23 1.93 12.31
N TRP A 54 1.92 0.99 11.43
CA TRP A 54 2.85 0.39 10.49
C TRP A 54 2.63 0.97 9.10
N CYS A 55 3.64 1.69 8.60
CA CYS A 55 3.65 2.24 7.25
C CYS A 55 4.36 1.27 6.30
N ARG A 56 4.07 1.37 5.00
CA ARG A 56 4.70 0.52 3.97
C ARG A 56 5.46 1.37 2.97
N THR A 57 6.70 0.97 2.66
CA THR A 57 7.46 1.59 1.57
C THR A 57 6.85 1.22 0.20
N PRO A 58 7.19 1.92 -0.89
CA PRO A 58 6.81 1.54 -2.25
C PRO A 58 7.29 0.14 -2.64
N GLN A 59 8.33 -0.38 -1.99
CA GLN A 59 8.86 -1.73 -2.16
C GLN A 59 8.10 -2.78 -1.33
N GLY A 60 7.11 -2.38 -0.53
CA GLY A 60 6.30 -3.27 0.31
C GLY A 60 6.89 -3.56 1.69
N GLN A 61 8.04 -2.97 2.04
CA GLN A 61 8.64 -3.16 3.36
C GLN A 61 7.83 -2.41 4.41
N ALA A 62 7.39 -3.10 5.47
CA ALA A 62 6.72 -2.49 6.59
C ALA A 62 7.74 -1.91 7.59
N TYR A 63 7.46 -0.72 8.11
CA TYR A 63 8.27 -0.10 9.17
C TYR A 63 7.39 0.68 10.14
N CYS A 64 7.88 0.89 11.35
CA CYS A 64 7.15 1.65 12.35
C CYS A 64 7.24 3.15 12.06
N CYS A 65 6.10 3.80 11.83
CA CYS A 65 6.03 5.25 11.59
C CYS A 65 5.29 6.00 12.70
N GLU A 66 4.72 5.29 13.67
CA GLU A 66 4.21 5.89 14.89
C GLU A 66 4.26 4.88 16.05
N GLY A 67 5.00 5.23 17.10
CA GLY A 67 5.03 4.47 18.34
C GLY A 67 3.90 4.84 19.31
N GLY A 68 3.71 4.01 20.33
CA GLY A 68 2.70 4.22 21.38
C GLY A 68 2.83 5.53 22.18
N ASN A 69 4.01 6.15 22.18
CA ASN A 69 4.29 7.40 22.92
C ASN A 69 3.81 8.67 22.18
N GLN A 70 3.33 8.55 20.94
CA GLN A 70 2.81 9.68 20.16
C GLN A 70 1.30 9.90 20.46
N PRO A 71 0.80 11.15 20.39
CA PRO A 71 -0.61 11.46 20.68
C PRO A 71 -1.54 10.79 19.67
N VAL A 72 -2.60 10.08 20.06
CA VAL A 72 -3.42 9.29 19.11
C VAL A 72 -4.09 10.18 18.05
N SER A 73 -3.95 9.83 16.77
CA SER A 73 -4.73 10.42 15.66
C SER A 73 -5.67 9.39 15.05
N ARG A 74 -6.93 9.76 14.79
CA ARG A 74 -7.86 8.92 14.03
C ARG A 74 -7.44 8.91 12.55
N PRO A 75 -7.13 7.75 11.94
CA PRO A 75 -6.78 7.69 10.54
C PRO A 75 -7.94 8.21 9.69
N THR A 76 -7.67 9.21 8.86
CA THR A 76 -8.61 9.77 7.89
C THR A 76 -7.90 9.78 6.55
N VAL A 77 -8.64 9.49 5.49
CA VAL A 77 -8.12 9.58 4.11
C VAL A 77 -8.55 10.93 3.55
N LYS A 78 -7.60 11.76 3.16
CA LYS A 78 -7.89 13.03 2.50
C LYS A 78 -8.00 12.84 0.98
N PRO A 79 -8.81 13.66 0.29
CA PRO A 79 -8.93 13.59 -1.16
C PRO A 79 -7.60 13.90 -1.86
N GLY A 80 -7.44 13.40 -3.08
CA GLY A 80 -6.23 13.50 -3.88
C GLY A 80 -5.28 12.31 -3.68
N GLN A 81 -4.19 12.30 -4.46
CA GLN A 81 -3.20 11.24 -4.44
C GLN A 81 -1.82 11.74 -4.02
N CYS A 82 -0.96 10.80 -3.60
CA CYS A 82 0.43 11.14 -3.34
C CYS A 82 1.12 11.49 -4.66
N PRO A 83 1.97 12.53 -4.68
CA PRO A 83 2.77 12.85 -5.85
C PRO A 83 3.68 11.68 -6.22
N PRO A 84 4.01 11.51 -7.51
CA PRO A 84 4.98 10.52 -7.94
C PRO A 84 6.32 10.79 -7.24
N VAL A 85 7.01 9.68 -6.92
CA VAL A 85 8.35 9.73 -6.33
C VAL A 85 9.27 10.45 -7.30
N ARG A 86 9.93 11.51 -6.83
CA ARG A 86 10.90 12.26 -7.66
C ARG A 86 12.17 11.41 -7.82
N PRO A 87 12.79 11.40 -9.01
CA PRO A 87 13.99 10.58 -9.26
C PRO A 87 15.23 11.12 -8.56
N GLN A 88 15.25 12.41 -8.18
CA GLN A 88 16.38 13.06 -7.55
C GLN A 88 15.96 13.86 -6.33
N CYS A 89 16.76 13.76 -5.28
CA CYS A 89 16.57 14.48 -4.05
C CYS A 89 17.07 15.91 -4.20
N PRO A 90 16.26 16.93 -3.86
CA PRO A 90 16.73 18.30 -3.87
C PRO A 90 17.90 18.43 -2.86
N PRO A 91 18.93 19.24 -3.17
CA PRO A 91 20.03 19.46 -2.24
C PRO A 91 19.49 20.08 -0.95
N THR A 92 19.45 19.30 0.12
CA THR A 92 19.01 19.74 1.45
C THR A 92 20.10 20.61 2.08
N ARG A 93 20.16 21.89 1.68
CA ARG A 93 20.95 22.90 2.40
C ARG A 93 20.04 23.71 3.30
N GLY A 94 20.07 23.43 4.59
CA GLY A 94 19.56 24.32 5.64
C GLY A 94 18.07 24.25 5.97
N PHE A 95 17.30 23.34 5.38
CA PHE A 95 15.89 23.17 5.75
C PHE A 95 15.70 22.04 6.77
N ARG A 96 14.96 22.31 7.85
CA ARG A 96 14.56 21.25 8.78
C ARG A 96 13.78 20.19 7.99
N PRO A 97 14.14 18.90 8.08
CA PRO A 97 13.40 17.86 7.41
C PRO A 97 11.95 17.88 7.88
N PRO A 98 10.97 17.72 6.97
CA PRO A 98 9.57 17.70 7.34
C PRO A 98 9.29 16.53 8.30
N SER A 99 8.31 16.71 9.18
CA SER A 99 8.00 15.72 10.21
C SER A 99 7.56 14.40 9.59
N GLN A 100 7.88 13.31 10.29
CA GLN A 100 7.34 11.99 9.97
C GLN A 100 5.84 11.99 10.27
N CYS A 101 5.07 11.37 9.39
CA CYS A 101 3.64 11.16 9.56
C CYS A 101 3.31 9.66 9.45
N SER A 102 2.19 9.27 10.05
CA SER A 102 1.64 7.91 9.96
C SER A 102 0.41 7.82 9.05
N ASN A 103 -0.40 8.88 8.99
CA ASN A 103 -1.63 8.95 8.21
C ASN A 103 -1.94 10.39 7.81
N ASP A 104 -2.85 10.61 6.85
CA ASP A 104 -3.15 11.95 6.32
C ASP A 104 -3.66 12.92 7.40
N SER A 105 -4.31 12.42 8.47
CA SER A 105 -4.80 13.27 9.58
C SER A 105 -3.68 13.93 10.38
N ARG A 106 -2.44 13.40 10.29
CA ARG A 106 -1.26 14.02 10.92
C ARG A 106 -0.80 15.27 10.19
N CYS A 107 -1.14 15.37 8.92
CA CYS A 107 -0.74 16.48 8.08
C CYS A 107 -1.77 17.61 8.19
N PRO A 108 -1.35 18.88 8.19
CA PRO A 108 -2.28 20.01 8.21
C PRO A 108 -3.04 20.14 6.88
N GLY A 109 -4.19 20.83 6.92
CA GLY A 109 -4.95 21.19 5.70
C GLY A 109 -5.30 19.99 4.82
N SER A 110 -5.01 20.11 3.52
CA SER A 110 -5.23 19.07 2.49
C SER A 110 -4.03 18.15 2.26
N GLU A 111 -2.93 18.34 2.98
CA GLU A 111 -1.72 17.55 2.78
C GLU A 111 -1.93 16.08 3.15
N LYS A 112 -1.27 15.20 2.39
CA LYS A 112 -1.33 13.76 2.54
C LYS A 112 -0.02 13.21 3.08
N CYS A 113 -0.11 12.09 3.78
CA CYS A 113 1.04 11.40 4.33
C CYS A 113 1.62 10.44 3.28
N CYS A 114 2.73 10.84 2.66
CA CYS A 114 3.27 10.17 1.48
C CYS A 114 4.72 9.76 1.69
N PHE A 115 5.10 8.60 1.17
CA PHE A 115 6.49 8.13 1.27
C PHE A 115 7.44 9.10 0.54
N ASP A 116 8.55 9.41 1.19
CA ASP A 116 9.66 10.14 0.61
C ASP A 116 10.85 9.21 0.47
N THR A 117 11.24 8.89 -0.76
CA THR A 117 12.40 8.05 -1.03
C THR A 117 13.71 8.70 -0.61
N CYS A 118 13.77 10.03 -0.58
CA CYS A 118 14.96 10.76 -0.17
C CYS A 118 15.18 10.71 1.34
N LEU A 119 14.09 10.71 2.11
CA LEU A 119 14.14 10.61 3.57
C LEU A 119 13.93 9.18 4.08
N GLN A 120 13.54 8.26 3.20
CA GLN A 120 13.15 6.88 3.49
C GLN A 120 12.03 6.74 4.54
N HIS A 121 11.16 7.74 4.66
CA HIS A 121 9.97 7.70 5.52
C HIS A 121 8.81 8.51 4.93
N HIS A 122 7.61 8.29 5.46
CA HIS A 122 6.44 9.09 5.13
C HIS A 122 6.54 10.50 5.71
N THR A 123 6.18 11.47 4.90
CA THR A 123 6.13 12.87 5.28
C THR A 123 4.93 13.56 4.64
N CYS A 124 4.54 14.71 5.17
CA CYS A 124 3.42 15.48 4.66
C CYS A 124 3.80 16.12 3.32
N LYS A 125 2.99 15.86 2.31
CA LYS A 125 3.15 16.39 0.94
C LYS A 125 1.83 16.94 0.44
N PRO A 126 1.85 17.97 -0.42
CA PRO A 126 0.65 18.44 -1.08
C PRO A 126 0.07 17.31 -1.96
N PRO A 127 -1.27 17.15 -1.97
CA PRO A 127 -1.91 16.17 -2.84
C PRO A 127 -1.74 16.58 -4.30
N THR A 128 -1.63 15.59 -5.18
CA THR A 128 -1.83 15.82 -6.60
C THR A 128 -3.32 15.76 -6.93
N SER A 129 -3.82 16.81 -7.57
CA SER A 129 -5.15 16.87 -8.17
C SER A 129 -5.18 16.08 -9.48
N TYR A 130 -4.78 14.81 -9.50
CA TYR A 130 -5.17 13.96 -10.61
C TYR A 130 -6.61 13.51 -10.36
N TYR A 131 -7.54 14.44 -10.57
CA TYR A 131 -8.88 14.08 -11.03
C TYR A 131 -8.67 13.53 -12.43
N GLY A 132 -8.42 12.22 -12.52
CA GLY A 132 -8.61 11.49 -13.77
C GLY A 132 -10.09 11.40 -14.07
#